data_AF-A0A937PJE5-F1
#
_entry.id   AF-A0A937PJE5-F1
#
_cell.length_a   1.000
_cell.length_b   1.000
_cell.length_c   1.000
_cell.angle_alpha   90.00
_cell.angle_beta   90.00
_cell.angle_gamma   90.00
#
_symmetry.space_group_name_H-M   'P 1'
#
loop_
_entity.id
_entity.type
_entity.pdbx_description
1 polymer ?
#
loop_
_entity_poly.entity_id
_entity_poly.type
_entity_poly.pdbx_seq_one_letter_code
_entity_poly.pdbx_strand_id
1 'polypeptide(L)'
;MRSLNFSSDNLAVQWQYVKRNLGQLGVLYQFDDFEFQARGVIQKLIQDCVNEEFALQIRAQRYEHASSRLGQRQGGYERNLTTTFGTSRIRIPRVRFNKIKVRYSLFEKYQRRQKKFDRMVLLSMLLGHSVRKQRRFFRAFLGDAVSHTTASRLVKSLEGDLQYFRTKPLQDIYKYLVIDGLWVKVYDGRLKDMVILFALGITLDNKKEIIAFKLAKGETEEEVTVLLNDLYRRGLEGRNLKLIASDGAKGIRAAINMVYPYAKWQLCYVHKLRNLIKHIRYKQRHRKSMMHQAGNIYDSKTKREAIKRFEKFCARWRECEPYAVKCFSSGFLETLHYFEFADDKNMISSTNHLERYLEEVRRRIKIQGYFKSSRSANLWVYGIISQVMQEEQPEVMPRHITFFREPQYESVQFS
;
A
#
# COMPACT_ATOMS: atom_id res chain seq x y z
N MET A 1 -38.07 15.16 -14.41
CA MET A 1 -38.30 15.21 -12.94
C MET A 1 -38.53 16.65 -12.55
N ARG A 2 -39.56 16.98 -11.76
CA ARG A 2 -39.69 18.34 -11.18
C ARG A 2 -38.58 18.55 -10.16
N SER A 3 -38.05 19.77 -10.05
CA SER A 3 -37.04 20.13 -9.04
C SER A 3 -37.61 20.00 -7.64
N LEU A 4 -36.89 19.32 -6.74
CA LEU A 4 -37.26 19.14 -5.34
C LEU A 4 -36.82 20.38 -4.53
N ASN A 5 -37.72 20.91 -3.70
CA ASN A 5 -37.47 22.04 -2.80
C ASN A 5 -37.68 21.57 -1.35
N PHE A 6 -36.63 21.61 -0.52
CA PHE A 6 -36.59 21.03 0.83
C PHE A 6 -36.93 22.03 1.95
N SER A 7 -37.85 22.97 1.73
CA SER A 7 -38.38 23.80 2.83
C SER A 7 -39.25 22.96 3.79
N SER A 8 -39.23 23.31 5.08
CA SER A 8 -39.89 22.58 6.18
C SER A 8 -41.37 22.26 5.93
N ASP A 9 -42.08 23.16 5.24
CA ASP A 9 -43.53 23.08 5.06
C ASP A 9 -43.97 22.04 4.00
N ASN A 10 -43.02 21.41 3.30
CA ASN A 10 -43.32 20.47 2.21
C ASN A 10 -42.65 19.09 2.37
N LEU A 11 -41.95 18.88 3.48
CA LEU A 11 -41.09 17.71 3.67
C LEU A 11 -41.89 16.41 3.82
N ALA A 12 -43.04 16.45 4.51
CA ALA A 12 -43.91 15.30 4.67
C ALA A 12 -44.59 14.87 3.35
N VAL A 13 -45.03 15.85 2.54
CA VAL A 13 -45.67 15.59 1.24
C VAL A 13 -44.64 15.10 0.21
N GLN A 14 -43.44 15.68 0.20
CA GLN A 14 -42.35 15.19 -0.65
C GLN A 14 -41.83 13.82 -0.19
N TRP A 15 -41.81 13.55 1.12
CA TRP A 15 -41.47 12.23 1.64
C TRP A 15 -42.53 11.18 1.30
N GLN A 16 -43.81 11.54 1.31
CA GLN A 16 -44.88 10.68 0.79
C GLN A 16 -44.76 10.46 -0.71
N TYR A 17 -44.36 11.48 -1.49
CA TYR A 17 -44.08 11.34 -2.92
C TYR A 17 -42.89 10.39 -3.17
N VAL A 18 -41.79 10.55 -2.42
CA VAL A 18 -40.63 9.66 -2.47
C VAL A 18 -41.01 8.25 -2.06
N LYS A 19 -41.74 8.07 -0.96
CA LYS A 19 -42.25 6.75 -0.53
C LYS A 19 -43.17 6.13 -1.56
N ARG A 20 -44.07 6.90 -2.18
CA ARG A 20 -44.96 6.39 -3.23
C ARG A 20 -44.17 5.95 -4.45
N ASN A 21 -43.19 6.73 -4.88
CA ASN A 21 -42.34 6.37 -6.02
C ASN A 21 -41.44 5.17 -5.71
N LEU A 22 -40.86 5.09 -4.51
CA LEU A 22 -40.08 3.93 -4.07
C LEU A 22 -40.96 2.69 -3.91
N GLY A 23 -42.19 2.85 -3.42
CA GLY A 23 -43.19 1.78 -3.33
C GLY A 23 -43.63 1.28 -4.70
N GLN A 24 -43.85 2.18 -5.67
CA GLN A 24 -44.14 1.82 -7.08
C GLN A 24 -42.94 1.15 -7.77
N LEU A 25 -41.72 1.43 -7.32
CA LEU A 25 -40.50 0.73 -7.74
C LEU A 25 -40.29 -0.61 -7.00
N GLY A 26 -41.21 -0.99 -6.10
CA GLY A 26 -41.16 -2.22 -5.30
C GLY A 26 -40.31 -2.14 -4.02
N VAL A 27 -39.46 -1.12 -3.90
CA VAL A 27 -38.35 -0.98 -2.94
C VAL A 27 -38.75 -1.06 -1.46
N LEU A 28 -40.03 -0.86 -1.13
CA LEU A 28 -40.50 -0.68 0.25
C LEU A 28 -41.24 -1.87 0.87
N TYR A 29 -41.51 -2.94 0.14
CA TYR A 29 -42.45 -3.96 0.62
C TYR A 29 -41.80 -5.21 1.23
N GLN A 30 -40.54 -5.53 0.94
CA GLN A 30 -39.81 -6.65 1.57
C GLN A 30 -38.31 -6.32 1.68
N PHE A 31 -37.78 -6.28 2.90
CA PHE A 31 -36.37 -5.95 3.16
C PHE A 31 -35.41 -7.00 2.56
N ASP A 32 -35.85 -8.25 2.49
CA ASP A 32 -35.07 -9.37 1.92
C ASP A 32 -34.84 -9.24 0.40
N ASP A 33 -35.75 -8.56 -0.32
CA ASP A 33 -35.66 -8.33 -1.77
C ASP A 33 -35.17 -6.92 -2.14
N PHE A 34 -34.84 -6.08 -1.16
CA PHE A 34 -34.39 -4.71 -1.37
C PHE A 34 -33.18 -4.64 -2.31
N GLU A 35 -32.19 -5.54 -2.13
CA GLU A 35 -31.01 -5.56 -3.01
C GLU A 35 -31.36 -5.85 -4.47
N PHE A 36 -32.29 -6.76 -4.70
CA PHE A 36 -32.73 -7.12 -6.05
C PHE A 36 -33.43 -5.93 -6.72
N GLN A 37 -34.33 -5.27 -5.98
CA GLN A 37 -35.07 -4.12 -6.47
C GLN A 37 -34.15 -2.90 -6.69
N ALA A 38 -33.23 -2.64 -5.77
CA ALA A 38 -32.23 -1.58 -5.90
C ALA A 38 -31.34 -1.80 -7.13
N ARG A 39 -30.88 -3.03 -7.39
CA ARG A 39 -30.16 -3.38 -8.63
C ARG A 39 -30.98 -3.11 -9.89
N GLY A 40 -32.28 -3.40 -9.85
CA GLY A 40 -33.21 -3.08 -10.93
C GLY A 40 -33.32 -1.58 -11.21
N VAL A 41 -33.48 -0.77 -10.17
CA VAL A 41 -33.53 0.70 -10.27
C VAL A 41 -32.23 1.25 -10.85
N ILE A 42 -31.08 0.79 -10.37
CA ILE A 42 -29.77 1.22 -10.86
C ILE A 42 -29.59 0.84 -12.34
N GLN A 43 -29.96 -0.38 -12.74
CA GLN A 43 -29.90 -0.80 -14.13
C GLN A 43 -30.76 0.08 -15.03
N LYS A 44 -31.98 0.42 -14.58
CA LYS A 44 -32.88 1.31 -15.31
C LYS A 44 -32.28 2.71 -15.46
N LEU A 45 -31.75 3.28 -14.39
CA LEU A 45 -31.09 4.58 -14.41
C LEU A 45 -29.92 4.61 -15.41
N ILE A 46 -29.05 3.60 -15.38
CA ILE A 46 -27.94 3.47 -16.34
C ILE A 46 -28.48 3.37 -17.77
N GLN A 47 -29.53 2.57 -17.98
CA GLN A 47 -30.14 2.38 -19.30
C GLN A 47 -30.76 3.67 -19.85
N ASP A 48 -31.41 4.45 -18.99
CA ASP A 48 -32.04 5.72 -19.35
C ASP A 48 -30.98 6.76 -19.73
N CYS A 49 -29.91 6.91 -18.95
CA CYS A 49 -28.78 7.79 -19.31
C CYS A 49 -28.16 7.40 -20.67
N VAL A 50 -27.97 6.10 -20.94
CA VAL A 50 -27.47 5.61 -22.24
C VAL A 50 -28.42 6.00 -23.38
N ASN A 51 -29.73 5.87 -23.17
CA ASN A 51 -30.73 6.18 -24.19
C ASN A 51 -30.81 7.69 -24.47
N GLU A 52 -30.71 8.51 -23.42
CA GLU A 52 -30.70 9.98 -23.49
C GLU A 52 -29.43 10.50 -24.17
N GLU A 53 -28.24 10.07 -23.75
CA GLU A 53 -26.98 10.48 -24.38
C GLU A 53 -26.94 10.09 -25.86
N PHE A 54 -27.48 8.92 -26.20
CA PHE A 54 -27.63 8.52 -27.60
C PHE A 54 -28.59 9.45 -28.35
N ALA A 55 -29.77 9.74 -27.78
CA ALA A 55 -30.77 10.62 -28.39
C ALA A 55 -30.23 12.03 -28.64
N LEU A 56 -29.48 12.59 -27.68
CA LEU A 56 -28.81 13.88 -27.79
C LEU A 56 -27.81 13.89 -28.94
N GLN A 57 -26.98 12.86 -29.08
CA GLN A 57 -25.97 12.78 -30.13
C GLN A 57 -26.56 12.57 -31.53
N ILE A 58 -27.68 11.85 -31.65
CA ILE A 58 -28.38 11.72 -32.94
C ILE A 58 -29.39 12.85 -33.21
N ARG A 59 -29.60 13.74 -32.23
CA ARG A 59 -30.60 14.83 -32.23
C ARG A 59 -32.03 14.35 -32.55
N ALA A 60 -32.42 13.22 -31.98
CA ALA A 60 -33.78 12.68 -32.10
C ALA A 60 -34.09 11.66 -31.00
N GLN A 61 -35.26 11.79 -30.40
CA GLN A 61 -35.84 10.81 -29.50
C GLN A 61 -36.27 9.54 -30.25
N ARG A 62 -36.63 8.52 -29.48
CA ARG A 62 -37.11 7.26 -30.04
C ARG A 62 -38.45 7.50 -30.75
N TYR A 63 -38.54 7.07 -32.01
CA TYR A 63 -39.70 7.27 -32.90
C TYR A 63 -40.01 8.72 -33.27
N GLU A 64 -39.16 9.69 -32.89
CA GLU A 64 -39.35 11.08 -33.27
C GLU A 64 -38.92 11.32 -34.73
N HIS A 65 -39.74 12.10 -35.45
CA HIS A 65 -39.41 12.65 -36.75
C HIS A 65 -38.81 14.05 -36.58
N ALA A 66 -37.49 14.14 -36.54
CA ALA A 66 -36.75 15.40 -36.43
C ALA A 66 -36.00 15.68 -37.74
N SER A 67 -36.20 16.88 -38.30
CA SER A 67 -35.47 17.35 -39.50
C SER A 67 -33.99 17.57 -39.22
N SER A 68 -33.62 17.94 -37.99
CA SER A 68 -32.25 18.14 -37.51
C SER A 68 -31.51 16.85 -37.14
N ARG A 69 -32.10 15.68 -37.41
CA ARG A 69 -31.54 14.35 -37.12
C ARG A 69 -30.17 14.19 -37.78
N LEU A 70 -29.21 13.68 -37.01
CA LEU A 70 -27.88 13.35 -37.52
C LEU A 70 -27.72 11.84 -37.81
N GLY A 71 -28.52 10.96 -37.19
CA GLY A 71 -28.46 9.51 -37.42
C GLY A 71 -29.76 8.77 -37.11
N GLN A 72 -29.93 7.58 -37.68
CA GLN A 72 -31.09 6.71 -37.43
C GLN A 72 -30.73 5.57 -36.47
N ARG A 73 -31.68 5.07 -35.67
CA ARG A 73 -31.47 3.90 -34.80
C ARG A 73 -31.47 2.60 -35.63
N GLN A 74 -30.52 1.70 -35.37
CA GLN A 74 -30.45 0.35 -35.96
C GLN A 74 -30.30 -0.70 -34.87
N GLY A 75 -31.38 -0.92 -34.11
CA GLY A 75 -31.37 -1.86 -32.99
C GLY A 75 -30.30 -1.52 -31.95
N GLY A 76 -29.70 -2.54 -31.37
CA GLY A 76 -28.67 -2.42 -30.35
C GLY A 76 -28.06 -3.76 -30.01
N TYR A 77 -27.05 -3.75 -29.14
CA TYR A 77 -26.46 -4.96 -28.58
C TYR A 77 -26.45 -4.87 -27.07
N GLU A 78 -26.43 -6.00 -26.39
CA GLU A 78 -26.38 -6.03 -24.94
C GLU A 78 -24.94 -6.19 -24.44
N ARG A 79 -24.70 -5.63 -23.26
CA ARG A 79 -23.44 -5.84 -22.54
C ARG A 79 -23.68 -5.78 -21.04
N ASN A 80 -22.80 -6.43 -20.30
CA ASN A 80 -22.77 -6.36 -18.85
C ASN A 80 -21.85 -5.23 -18.39
N LEU A 81 -22.31 -4.44 -17.43
CA LEU A 81 -21.55 -3.39 -16.76
C LEU A 81 -21.54 -3.67 -15.26
N THR A 82 -20.36 -3.98 -14.71
CA THR A 82 -20.20 -4.23 -13.27
C THR A 82 -19.81 -2.94 -12.55
N THR A 83 -20.60 -2.58 -11.54
CA THR A 83 -20.38 -1.44 -10.65
C THR A 83 -20.20 -1.93 -9.22
N THR A 84 -20.06 -1.02 -8.24
CA THR A 84 -20.08 -1.38 -6.82
C THR A 84 -21.45 -1.87 -6.32
N PHE A 85 -22.50 -1.78 -7.13
CA PHE A 85 -23.84 -2.28 -6.80
C PHE A 85 -24.15 -3.64 -7.44
N GLY A 86 -23.18 -4.22 -8.16
CA GLY A 86 -23.32 -5.47 -8.88
C GLY A 86 -23.26 -5.30 -10.39
N THR A 87 -23.66 -6.36 -11.10
CA THR A 87 -23.60 -6.41 -12.57
C THR A 87 -24.97 -6.09 -13.18
N SER A 88 -25.04 -5.04 -13.98
CA SER A 88 -26.24 -4.64 -14.72
C SER A 88 -26.13 -5.03 -16.19
N ARG A 89 -27.17 -5.65 -16.74
CA ARG A 89 -27.27 -5.94 -18.18
C ARG A 89 -27.89 -4.73 -18.88
N ILE A 90 -27.15 -4.10 -19.78
CA ILE A 90 -27.59 -2.88 -20.46
C ILE A 90 -27.57 -3.06 -21.99
N ARG A 91 -28.53 -2.44 -22.66
CA ARG A 91 -28.67 -2.42 -24.11
C ARG A 91 -28.10 -1.13 -24.67
N ILE A 92 -27.08 -1.27 -25.52
CA ILE A 92 -26.42 -0.17 -26.20
C ILE A 92 -27.03 -0.01 -27.60
N PRO A 93 -27.71 1.11 -27.88
CA PRO A 93 -28.26 1.40 -29.20
C PRO A 93 -27.16 1.60 -30.25
N ARG A 94 -27.47 1.26 -31.50
CA ARG A 94 -26.58 1.45 -32.66
C ARG A 94 -27.16 2.46 -33.64
N VAL A 95 -26.29 3.17 -34.34
CA VAL A 95 -26.68 4.09 -35.42
C VAL A 95 -26.63 3.35 -36.76
N ARG A 96 -27.69 3.47 -37.56
CA ARG A 96 -27.73 3.13 -38.98
C ARG A 96 -26.87 4.18 -39.68
N PHE A 97 -25.74 3.77 -40.25
CA PHE A 97 -24.75 4.59 -40.95
C PHE A 97 -23.65 5.23 -40.06
N ASN A 98 -22.40 4.99 -40.46
CA ASN A 98 -21.17 5.22 -39.70
C ASN A 98 -20.71 6.69 -39.62
N LYS A 99 -21.56 7.67 -39.97
CA LYS A 99 -21.17 9.09 -40.01
C LYS A 99 -20.98 9.69 -38.61
N ILE A 100 -21.51 9.06 -37.56
CA ILE A 100 -21.42 9.56 -36.17
C ILE A 100 -20.88 8.46 -35.27
N LYS A 101 -19.83 8.79 -34.53
CA LYS A 101 -19.29 7.94 -33.47
C LYS A 101 -19.92 8.34 -32.14
N VAL A 102 -20.96 7.61 -31.73
CA VAL A 102 -21.60 7.82 -30.42
C VAL A 102 -20.62 7.46 -29.30
N ARG A 103 -20.46 8.37 -28.33
CA ARG A 103 -19.64 8.19 -27.13
C ARG A 103 -20.51 8.35 -25.90
N TYR A 104 -20.27 7.55 -24.88
CA TYR A 104 -21.02 7.67 -23.63
C TYR A 104 -20.16 8.32 -22.56
N SER A 105 -20.73 9.19 -21.73
CA SER A 105 -19.99 9.85 -20.64
C SER A 105 -19.83 8.92 -19.44
N LEU A 106 -20.83 8.07 -19.20
CA LEU A 106 -20.87 7.15 -18.06
C LEU A 106 -19.76 6.08 -18.10
N PHE A 107 -19.27 5.72 -19.30
CA PHE A 107 -18.25 4.68 -19.47
C PHE A 107 -17.48 4.82 -20.79
N GLU A 108 -16.23 4.37 -20.78
CA GLU A 108 -15.39 4.30 -21.97
C GLU A 108 -15.80 3.14 -22.90
N LYS A 109 -15.38 3.22 -24.18
CA LYS A 109 -15.59 2.13 -25.15
C LYS A 109 -14.91 0.86 -24.63
N TYR A 110 -15.64 -0.26 -24.63
CA TYR A 110 -15.22 -1.56 -24.08
C TYR A 110 -15.02 -1.64 -22.56
N GLN A 111 -15.29 -0.57 -21.81
CA GLN A 111 -15.26 -0.63 -20.35
C GLN A 111 -16.37 -1.55 -19.83
N ARG A 112 -15.97 -2.63 -19.14
CA ARG A 112 -16.88 -3.62 -18.54
C ARG A 112 -17.12 -3.39 -17.05
N ARG A 113 -16.23 -2.65 -16.38
CA ARG A 113 -16.26 -2.45 -14.93
C ARG A 113 -15.98 -1.00 -14.56
N GLN A 114 -16.57 -0.56 -13.46
CA GLN A 114 -16.25 0.74 -12.86
C GLN A 114 -14.83 0.75 -12.29
N LYS A 115 -14.11 1.87 -12.43
CA LYS A 115 -12.75 2.04 -11.89
C LYS A 115 -12.70 1.81 -10.36
N LYS A 116 -13.76 2.17 -9.63
CA LYS A 116 -13.88 1.94 -8.18
C LYS A 116 -13.86 0.44 -7.82
N PHE A 117 -14.52 -0.42 -8.61
CA PHE A 117 -14.46 -1.88 -8.42
C PHE A 117 -13.03 -2.39 -8.59
N ASP A 118 -12.37 -2.00 -9.69
CA ASP A 118 -10.98 -2.38 -9.99
C ASP A 118 -10.02 -1.95 -8.84
N ARG A 119 -10.25 -0.79 -8.21
CA ARG A 119 -9.50 -0.36 -7.01
C ARG A 119 -9.76 -1.23 -5.79
N MET A 120 -11.01 -1.65 -5.54
CA MET A 120 -11.33 -2.55 -4.41
C MET A 120 -10.67 -3.92 -4.56
N VAL A 121 -10.58 -4.41 -5.80
CA VAL A 121 -9.85 -5.64 -6.11
C VAL A 121 -8.37 -5.47 -5.78
N LEU A 122 -7.75 -4.38 -6.23
CA LEU A 122 -6.35 -4.08 -5.92
C LEU A 122 -6.12 -3.93 -4.41
N LEU A 123 -7.01 -3.25 -3.69
CA LEU A 123 -6.93 -3.14 -2.23
C LEU A 123 -6.95 -4.52 -1.57
N SER A 124 -7.91 -5.36 -1.95
CA SER A 124 -8.03 -6.72 -1.43
C SER A 124 -6.76 -7.54 -1.70
N MET A 125 -6.12 -7.36 -2.85
CA MET A 125 -4.80 -7.92 -3.15
C MET A 125 -3.75 -7.42 -2.15
N LEU A 126 -3.62 -6.11 -2.00
CA LEU A 126 -2.62 -5.48 -1.13
C LEU A 126 -2.84 -5.74 0.36
N LEU A 127 -4.07 -6.01 0.80
CA LEU A 127 -4.42 -6.47 2.15
C LEU A 127 -4.10 -7.96 2.38
N GLY A 128 -3.60 -8.67 1.36
CA GLY A 128 -3.23 -10.08 1.47
C GLY A 128 -4.40 -11.03 1.30
N HIS A 129 -5.40 -10.74 0.47
CA HIS A 129 -6.31 -11.79 0.02
C HIS A 129 -5.65 -12.54 -1.16
N SER A 130 -5.69 -13.87 -1.16
CA SER A 130 -5.25 -14.64 -2.32
C SER A 130 -6.23 -14.46 -3.49
N VAL A 131 -5.75 -14.60 -4.74
CA VAL A 131 -6.60 -14.52 -5.94
C VAL A 131 -7.80 -15.47 -5.87
N ARG A 132 -7.63 -16.65 -5.27
CA ARG A 132 -8.72 -17.63 -5.05
C ARG A 132 -9.76 -17.11 -4.05
N LYS A 133 -9.32 -16.56 -2.92
CA LYS A 133 -10.23 -15.99 -1.90
C LYS A 133 -10.99 -14.78 -2.46
N GLN A 134 -10.31 -13.91 -3.20
CA GLN A 134 -10.92 -12.76 -3.87
C GLN A 134 -11.97 -13.20 -4.88
N ARG A 135 -11.66 -14.18 -5.73
CA ARG A 135 -12.62 -14.69 -6.71
C ARG A 135 -13.91 -15.16 -6.06
N ARG A 136 -13.82 -15.85 -4.92
CA ARG A 136 -14.99 -16.28 -4.14
C ARG A 136 -15.73 -15.08 -3.54
N PHE A 137 -15.00 -14.15 -2.92
CA PHE A 137 -15.57 -12.95 -2.28
C PHE A 137 -16.30 -12.04 -3.28
N PHE A 138 -15.61 -11.60 -4.34
CA PHE A 138 -16.19 -10.70 -5.34
C PHE A 138 -17.34 -11.36 -6.13
N ARG A 139 -17.28 -12.66 -6.38
CA ARG A 139 -18.38 -13.37 -7.05
C ARG A 139 -19.62 -13.43 -6.15
N ALA A 140 -19.45 -13.70 -4.86
CA ALA A 140 -20.56 -13.75 -3.92
C ALA A 140 -21.16 -12.35 -3.67
N PHE A 141 -20.31 -11.32 -3.55
CA PHE A 141 -20.74 -9.98 -3.16
C PHE A 141 -21.23 -9.12 -4.35
N LEU A 142 -20.60 -9.26 -5.52
CA LEU A 142 -20.82 -8.36 -6.67
C LEU A 142 -21.22 -9.10 -7.96
N GLY A 143 -21.34 -10.42 -7.90
CA GLY A 143 -21.75 -11.27 -9.03
C GLY A 143 -20.67 -11.47 -10.10
N ASP A 144 -19.48 -10.87 -9.96
CA ASP A 144 -18.38 -11.01 -10.91
C ASP A 144 -17.11 -11.57 -10.26
N ALA A 145 -16.34 -12.33 -11.04
CA ALA A 145 -15.11 -12.97 -10.62
C ALA A 145 -13.89 -12.26 -11.22
N VAL A 146 -12.89 -11.99 -10.39
CA VAL A 146 -11.61 -11.45 -10.86
C VAL A 146 -10.78 -12.57 -11.48
N SER A 147 -10.36 -12.39 -12.74
CA SER A 147 -9.40 -13.28 -13.39
C SER A 147 -7.95 -12.96 -12.96
N HIS A 148 -7.05 -13.93 -13.06
CA HIS A 148 -5.62 -13.70 -12.82
C HIS A 148 -5.03 -12.62 -13.75
N THR A 149 -5.50 -12.57 -15.00
CA THR A 149 -5.08 -11.54 -15.97
C THR A 149 -5.50 -10.13 -15.53
N THR A 150 -6.72 -9.98 -14.99
CA THR A 150 -7.21 -8.72 -14.44
C THR A 150 -6.37 -8.32 -13.23
N ALA A 151 -6.16 -9.23 -12.28
CA ALA A 151 -5.34 -8.98 -11.09
C ALA A 151 -3.92 -8.51 -11.46
N SER A 152 -3.28 -9.14 -12.45
CA SER A 152 -1.96 -8.71 -12.93
C SER A 152 -2.00 -7.32 -13.57
N ARG A 153 -3.03 -7.00 -14.36
CA ARG A 153 -3.21 -5.66 -14.95
C ARG A 153 -3.38 -4.58 -13.88
N LEU A 154 -4.11 -4.86 -12.80
CA LEU A 154 -4.32 -3.94 -11.70
C LEU A 154 -3.03 -3.67 -10.93
N VAL A 155 -2.22 -4.70 -10.65
CA VAL A 155 -0.91 -4.48 -10.01
C VAL A 155 0.02 -3.68 -10.93
N LYS A 156 -0.03 -3.89 -12.25
CA LYS A 156 0.72 -3.09 -13.22
C LYS A 156 0.30 -1.62 -13.25
N SER A 157 -0.92 -1.26 -12.85
CA SER A 157 -1.29 0.17 -12.83
C SER A 157 -0.55 0.97 -11.77
N LEU A 158 0.11 0.32 -10.80
CA LEU A 158 0.98 0.95 -9.80
C LEU A 158 2.35 1.37 -10.35
N GLU A 159 2.66 1.09 -11.62
CA GLU A 159 3.99 1.34 -12.17
C GLU A 159 4.34 2.82 -12.25
N GLY A 160 3.38 3.67 -12.62
CA GLY A 160 3.57 5.12 -12.60
C GLY A 160 3.82 5.66 -11.19
N ASP A 161 3.06 5.16 -10.21
CA ASP A 161 3.19 5.54 -8.80
C ASP A 161 4.54 5.07 -8.21
N LEU A 162 4.96 3.85 -8.53
CA LEU A 162 6.27 3.33 -8.14
C LEU A 162 7.40 4.16 -8.76
N GLN A 163 7.29 4.52 -10.03
CA GLN A 163 8.30 5.35 -10.67
C GLN A 163 8.39 6.71 -10.01
N TYR A 164 7.24 7.34 -9.74
CA TYR A 164 7.19 8.60 -9.00
C TYR A 164 7.79 8.47 -7.60
N PHE A 165 7.48 7.41 -6.85
CA PHE A 165 8.06 7.17 -5.52
C PHE A 165 9.58 7.05 -5.56
N ARG A 166 10.13 6.42 -6.60
CA ARG A 166 11.58 6.26 -6.79
C ARG A 166 12.29 7.54 -7.20
N THR A 167 11.64 8.41 -7.97
CA THR A 167 12.27 9.65 -8.46
C THR A 167 11.88 10.90 -7.68
N LYS A 168 10.93 10.79 -6.75
CA LYS A 168 10.48 11.92 -5.92
C LYS A 168 11.68 12.52 -5.17
N PRO A 169 11.91 13.85 -5.26
CA PRO A 169 12.97 14.51 -4.53
C PRO A 169 12.73 14.39 -3.02
N LEU A 170 13.83 14.23 -2.29
CA LEU A 170 13.88 14.20 -0.84
C LEU A 170 14.38 15.55 -0.35
N GLN A 171 13.79 16.02 0.75
CA GLN A 171 14.36 17.13 1.49
C GLN A 171 15.37 16.57 2.50
N ASP A 172 16.43 17.30 2.78
CA ASP A 172 17.44 16.91 3.77
C ASP A 172 16.95 17.14 5.22
N ILE A 173 15.72 16.72 5.53
CA ILE A 173 15.03 16.94 6.83
C ILE A 173 15.11 15.72 7.75
N TYR A 174 15.89 14.70 7.40
CA TYR A 174 15.93 13.44 8.14
C TYR A 174 17.12 13.46 9.11
N LYS A 175 16.82 13.33 10.42
CA LYS A 175 17.85 13.23 11.45
C LYS A 175 18.35 11.81 11.67
N TYR A 176 17.51 10.81 11.36
CA TYR A 176 17.90 9.40 11.46
C TYR A 176 17.47 8.62 10.23
N LEU A 177 18.25 7.60 9.91
CA LEU A 177 17.95 6.64 8.86
C LEU A 177 18.02 5.23 9.45
N VAL A 178 17.04 4.39 9.14
CA VAL A 178 17.05 2.96 9.52
C VAL A 178 17.05 2.11 8.27
N ILE A 179 18.01 1.20 8.16
CA ILE A 179 18.19 0.30 7.02
C ILE A 179 18.00 -1.13 7.48
N ASP A 180 17.14 -1.88 6.80
CA ASP A 180 16.89 -3.29 7.08
C ASP A 180 16.46 -4.02 5.80
N GLY A 181 16.57 -5.35 5.83
CA GLY A 181 16.35 -6.24 4.68
C GLY A 181 15.18 -7.21 4.89
N LEU A 182 14.40 -7.43 3.84
CA LEU A 182 13.42 -8.50 3.77
C LEU A 182 13.73 -9.48 2.65
N TRP A 183 14.07 -10.71 3.01
CA TRP A 183 14.31 -11.78 2.06
C TRP A 183 13.02 -12.26 1.39
N VAL A 184 13.06 -12.35 0.07
CA VAL A 184 11.95 -12.76 -0.81
C VAL A 184 12.44 -13.71 -1.90
N LYS A 185 11.56 -14.58 -2.37
CA LYS A 185 11.84 -15.49 -3.48
C LYS A 185 11.40 -14.87 -4.80
N VAL A 186 12.31 -14.77 -5.75
CA VAL A 186 12.04 -14.24 -7.10
C VAL A 186 12.44 -15.26 -8.14
N TYR A 187 11.56 -15.50 -9.10
CA TYR A 187 11.84 -16.35 -10.26
C TYR A 187 12.49 -15.53 -11.37
N ASP A 188 13.66 -15.97 -11.81
CA ASP A 188 14.46 -15.37 -12.88
C ASP A 188 15.24 -16.49 -13.59
N GLY A 189 14.51 -17.29 -14.37
CA GLY A 189 14.95 -18.58 -14.94
C GLY A 189 15.04 -19.72 -13.91
N ARG A 190 15.52 -19.40 -12.71
CA ARG A 190 15.49 -20.24 -11.50
C ARG A 190 14.97 -19.46 -10.31
N LEU A 191 14.51 -20.16 -9.28
CA LEU A 191 14.10 -19.54 -8.02
C LEU A 191 15.35 -19.04 -7.28
N LYS A 192 15.42 -17.73 -7.00
CA LYS A 192 16.53 -17.09 -6.29
C LYS A 192 16.00 -16.43 -5.02
N ASP A 193 16.75 -16.58 -3.93
CA ASP A 193 16.55 -15.78 -2.73
C ASP A 193 17.20 -14.40 -2.97
N MET A 194 16.40 -13.35 -2.87
CA MET A 194 16.80 -11.96 -3.05
C MET A 194 16.41 -11.18 -1.79
N VAL A 195 17.06 -10.05 -1.54
CA VAL A 195 16.70 -9.17 -0.42
C VAL A 195 16.08 -7.89 -0.95
N ILE A 196 15.02 -7.43 -0.31
CA ILE A 196 14.54 -6.07 -0.49
C ILE A 196 15.13 -5.25 0.65
N LEU A 197 16.03 -4.33 0.32
CA LEU A 197 16.57 -3.36 1.25
C LEU A 197 15.57 -2.21 1.40
N PHE A 198 15.30 -1.80 2.63
CA PHE A 198 14.42 -0.69 2.95
C PHE A 198 15.20 0.42 3.63
N ALA A 199 14.81 1.66 3.37
CA ALA A 199 15.30 2.84 4.05
C ALA A 199 14.10 3.57 4.69
N LEU A 200 14.07 3.59 6.02
CA LEU A 200 13.11 4.36 6.81
C LEU A 200 13.78 5.65 7.27
N GLY A 201 13.26 6.79 6.81
CA GLY A 201 13.68 8.10 7.27
C GLY A 201 12.89 8.53 8.50
N ILE A 202 13.57 9.19 9.44
CA ILE A 202 12.95 9.87 10.57
C ILE A 202 13.25 11.36 10.49
N THR A 203 12.20 12.17 10.33
CA THR A 203 12.33 13.62 10.17
C THR A 203 12.74 14.31 11.47
N LEU A 204 13.12 15.60 11.36
CA LEU A 204 13.36 16.47 12.53
C LEU A 204 12.17 16.44 13.52
N ASP A 205 10.94 16.39 12.99
CA ASP A 205 9.69 16.33 13.75
C ASP A 205 9.30 14.91 14.22
N ASN A 206 10.23 13.95 14.19
CA ASN A 206 9.99 12.55 14.58
C ASN A 206 8.95 11.82 13.72
N LYS A 207 8.59 12.33 12.54
CA LYS A 207 7.75 11.60 11.59
C LYS A 207 8.56 10.51 10.91
N LYS A 208 7.96 9.33 10.79
CA LYS A 208 8.58 8.12 10.22
C LYS A 208 7.96 7.85 8.87
N GLU A 209 8.79 7.59 7.88
CA GLU A 209 8.33 7.20 6.55
C GLU A 209 9.35 6.34 5.82
N ILE A 210 8.88 5.40 5.01
CA ILE A 210 9.75 4.64 4.12
C ILE A 210 10.07 5.53 2.92
N ILE A 211 11.32 5.95 2.81
CA ILE A 211 11.78 6.90 1.78
C ILE A 211 12.32 6.20 0.52
N ALA A 212 12.78 4.96 0.68
CA ALA A 212 13.19 4.12 -0.44
C ALA A 212 13.12 2.63 -0.10
N PHE A 213 13.03 1.81 -1.15
CA PHE A 213 13.33 0.40 -1.08
C PHE A 213 13.97 -0.05 -2.39
N LYS A 214 14.78 -1.11 -2.34
CA LYS A 214 15.48 -1.67 -3.50
C LYS A 214 15.57 -3.18 -3.41
N LEU A 215 15.19 -3.87 -4.49
CA LEU A 215 15.46 -5.29 -4.64
C LEU A 215 16.94 -5.50 -5.04
N ALA A 216 17.65 -6.31 -4.27
CA ALA A 216 19.08 -6.56 -4.37
C ALA A 216 19.38 -8.07 -4.28
N LYS A 217 20.57 -8.48 -4.73
CA LYS A 217 21.01 -9.88 -4.66
C LYS A 217 21.45 -10.31 -3.26
N GLY A 218 21.75 -9.36 -2.39
CA GLY A 218 22.16 -9.57 -1.01
C GLY A 218 22.43 -8.25 -0.30
N GLU A 219 22.87 -8.34 0.95
CA GLU A 219 23.26 -7.20 1.79
C GLU A 219 24.76 -6.87 1.62
N THR A 220 25.22 -6.84 0.37
CA THR A 220 26.60 -6.50 0.03
C THR A 220 26.81 -4.98 0.06
N GLU A 221 28.06 -4.55 0.23
CA GLU A 221 28.43 -3.13 0.20
C GLU A 221 27.98 -2.45 -1.10
N GLU A 222 28.18 -3.10 -2.24
CA GLU A 222 27.78 -2.58 -3.55
C GLU A 222 26.27 -2.30 -3.63
N GLU A 223 25.44 -3.25 -3.18
CA GLU A 223 23.99 -3.15 -3.31
C GLU A 223 23.40 -2.07 -2.41
N VAL A 224 23.94 -1.95 -1.19
CA VAL A 224 23.57 -0.94 -0.20
C VAL A 224 24.08 0.44 -0.63
N THR A 225 25.29 0.55 -1.15
CA THR A 225 25.85 1.80 -1.67
C THR A 225 24.99 2.37 -2.77
N VAL A 226 24.45 1.52 -3.66
CA VAL A 226 23.50 1.99 -4.69
C VAL A 226 22.22 2.54 -4.08
N LEU A 227 21.67 1.92 -3.03
CA LEU A 227 20.50 2.45 -2.31
C LEU A 227 20.81 3.81 -1.66
N LEU A 228 21.95 3.94 -0.99
CA LEU A 228 22.34 5.18 -0.31
C LEU A 228 22.65 6.31 -1.30
N ASN A 229 23.31 6.00 -2.42
CA ASN A 229 23.56 6.96 -3.49
C ASN A 229 22.26 7.43 -4.18
N ASP A 230 21.26 6.56 -4.31
CA ASP A 230 19.94 6.97 -4.79
C ASP A 230 19.31 8.01 -3.86
N LEU A 231 19.34 7.77 -2.54
CA LEU A 231 18.87 8.73 -1.54
C LEU A 231 19.62 10.07 -1.62
N TYR A 232 20.96 10.01 -1.73
CA TYR A 232 21.80 11.20 -1.84
C TYR A 232 21.45 12.02 -3.08
N ARG A 233 21.36 11.37 -4.25
CA ARG A 233 21.00 12.03 -5.52
C ARG A 233 19.61 12.62 -5.52
N ARG A 234 18.69 12.08 -4.72
CA ARG A 234 17.33 12.61 -4.57
C ARG A 234 17.26 13.82 -3.64
N GLY A 235 18.31 14.12 -2.87
CA GLY A 235 18.41 15.31 -2.01
C GLY A 235 18.66 15.03 -0.53
N LEU A 236 18.82 13.77 -0.11
CA LEU A 236 19.28 13.44 1.25
C LEU A 236 20.80 13.65 1.31
N GLU A 237 21.26 14.89 1.44
CA GLU A 237 22.70 15.20 1.47
C GLU A 237 23.36 14.79 2.79
N GLY A 238 22.57 14.60 3.85
CA GLY A 238 23.05 14.12 5.15
C GLY A 238 23.52 15.24 6.09
N ARG A 239 23.19 16.51 5.82
CA ARG A 239 23.59 17.65 6.69
C ARG A 239 22.94 17.55 8.07
N ASN A 240 21.72 17.04 8.11
CA ASN A 240 20.97 16.82 9.35
C ASN A 240 21.07 15.39 9.88
N LEU A 241 21.72 14.47 9.14
CA LEU A 241 21.71 13.05 9.44
C LEU A 241 22.71 12.72 10.56
N LYS A 242 22.19 12.47 11.76
CA LYS A 242 22.99 12.22 12.98
C LYS A 242 23.38 10.76 13.13
N LEU A 243 22.43 9.85 12.85
CA LEU A 243 22.60 8.42 13.06
C LEU A 243 21.95 7.60 11.96
N ILE A 244 22.65 6.57 11.49
CA ILE A 244 22.12 5.50 10.63
C ILE A 244 22.15 4.19 11.41
N ALA A 245 20.99 3.59 11.64
CA ALA A 245 20.86 2.30 12.30
C ALA A 245 20.65 1.18 11.26
N SER A 246 21.33 0.05 11.44
CA SER A 246 21.10 -1.12 10.59
C SER A 246 21.23 -2.44 11.34
N ASP A 247 20.87 -3.53 10.67
CA ASP A 247 21.35 -4.84 11.06
C ASP A 247 22.86 -4.98 10.74
N GLY A 248 23.52 -5.95 11.36
CA GLY A 248 24.99 -6.00 11.43
C GLY A 248 25.71 -6.50 10.20
N ALA A 249 25.12 -6.40 9.01
CA ALA A 249 25.79 -6.81 7.78
C ALA A 249 27.01 -5.92 7.52
N LYS A 250 28.19 -6.54 7.36
CA LYS A 250 29.46 -5.83 7.15
C LYS A 250 29.40 -4.87 5.95
N GLY A 251 28.67 -5.25 4.90
CA GLY A 251 28.49 -4.43 3.70
C GLY A 251 27.75 -3.11 3.98
N ILE A 252 26.80 -3.10 4.91
CA ILE A 252 26.03 -1.89 5.24
C ILE A 252 26.94 -0.84 5.90
N ARG A 253 27.80 -1.25 6.84
CA ARG A 253 28.74 -0.34 7.51
C ARG A 253 29.67 0.36 6.50
N ALA A 254 30.24 -0.40 5.57
CA ALA A 254 31.17 0.15 4.58
C ALA A 254 30.45 1.16 3.66
N ALA A 255 29.26 0.80 3.17
CA ALA A 255 28.44 1.68 2.35
C ALA A 255 28.05 2.99 3.06
N ILE A 256 27.70 2.91 4.36
CA ILE A 256 27.38 4.09 5.17
C ILE A 256 28.58 5.02 5.29
N ASN A 257 29.75 4.47 5.63
CA ASN A 257 30.97 5.27 5.76
C ASN A 257 31.39 5.93 4.44
N MET A 258 31.06 5.31 3.30
CA MET A 258 31.34 5.85 1.97
C MET A 258 30.40 7.00 1.59
N VAL A 259 29.09 6.84 1.80
CA VAL A 259 28.08 7.81 1.32
C VAL A 259 27.75 8.89 2.35
N TYR A 260 27.70 8.54 3.64
CA TYR A 260 27.36 9.45 4.74
C TYR A 260 28.44 9.42 5.83
N PRO A 261 29.67 9.85 5.54
CA PRO A 261 30.82 9.70 6.45
C PRO A 261 30.66 10.42 7.79
N TYR A 262 29.84 11.47 7.84
CA TYR A 262 29.59 12.27 9.06
C TYR A 262 28.48 11.70 9.95
N ALA A 263 27.65 10.79 9.43
CA ALA A 263 26.60 10.17 10.20
C ALA A 263 27.15 9.00 11.03
N LYS A 264 26.80 8.94 12.31
CA LYS A 264 27.21 7.81 13.15
C LYS A 264 26.46 6.54 12.73
N TRP A 265 27.16 5.42 12.61
CA TRP A 265 26.51 4.14 12.35
C TRP A 265 26.21 3.39 13.64
N GLN A 266 24.97 2.94 13.83
CA GLN A 266 24.57 2.10 14.96
C GLN A 266 24.17 0.70 14.54
N LEU A 267 24.69 -0.28 15.28
CA LEU A 267 24.23 -1.64 15.20
C LEU A 267 22.95 -1.82 16.04
N CYS A 268 21.89 -2.38 15.46
CA CYS A 268 20.66 -2.66 16.19
C CYS A 268 20.89 -3.64 17.36
N TYR A 269 20.62 -3.21 18.60
CA TYR A 269 20.81 -4.09 19.76
C TYR A 269 19.82 -5.26 19.77
N VAL A 270 18.60 -5.11 19.22
CA VAL A 270 17.61 -6.19 19.17
C VAL A 270 18.13 -7.33 18.28
N HIS A 271 18.66 -7.00 17.11
CA HIS A 271 19.34 -7.98 16.24
C HIS A 271 20.55 -8.59 16.93
N LYS A 272 21.30 -7.80 17.71
CA LYS A 272 22.43 -8.30 18.51
C LYS A 272 22.01 -9.32 19.56
N LEU A 273 20.92 -9.06 20.28
CA LEU A 273 20.33 -9.96 21.27
C LEU A 273 19.78 -11.24 20.62
N ARG A 274 19.11 -11.12 19.46
CA ARG A 274 18.68 -12.31 18.68
C ARG A 274 19.88 -13.16 18.27
N ASN A 275 20.97 -12.53 17.83
CA ASN A 275 22.19 -13.24 17.46
C ASN A 275 22.82 -13.95 18.66
N LEU A 276 22.87 -13.29 19.82
CA LEU A 276 23.30 -13.90 21.08
C LEU A 276 22.49 -15.19 21.37
N ILE A 277 21.14 -15.13 21.33
CA ILE A 277 20.27 -16.30 21.59
C ILE A 277 20.59 -17.47 20.67
N LYS A 278 20.85 -17.21 19.37
CA LYS A 278 21.14 -18.26 18.39
C LYS A 278 22.37 -19.08 18.77
N HIS A 279 23.36 -18.43 19.37
CA HIS A 279 24.69 -18.99 19.66
C HIS A 279 24.90 -19.49 21.10
N ILE A 280 23.90 -19.39 21.97
CA ILE A 280 23.93 -20.04 23.29
C ILE A 280 23.92 -21.57 23.09
N ARG A 281 24.90 -22.27 23.65
CA ARG A 281 25.01 -23.74 23.60
C ARG A 281 23.99 -24.38 24.54
N TYR A 282 23.96 -23.96 25.81
CA TYR A 282 23.07 -24.55 26.83
C TYR A 282 21.78 -23.74 26.97
N LYS A 283 20.97 -23.69 25.90
CA LYS A 283 19.77 -22.84 25.81
C LYS A 283 18.77 -23.03 26.95
N GLN A 284 18.54 -24.27 27.40
CA GLN A 284 17.58 -24.53 28.49
C GLN A 284 18.04 -23.94 29.83
N ARG A 285 19.35 -23.97 30.11
CA ARG A 285 19.92 -23.56 31.40
C ARG A 285 20.29 -22.07 31.42
N HIS A 286 20.92 -21.56 30.36
CA HIS A 286 21.57 -20.25 30.39
C HIS A 286 20.74 -19.15 29.73
N ARG A 287 19.85 -19.46 28.78
CA ARG A 287 19.14 -18.46 27.96
C ARG A 287 18.42 -17.42 28.82
N LYS A 288 17.63 -17.84 29.81
CA LYS A 288 16.84 -16.91 30.64
C LYS A 288 17.74 -15.93 31.39
N SER A 289 18.79 -16.41 32.05
CA SER A 289 19.71 -15.59 32.83
C SER A 289 20.57 -14.68 31.95
N MET A 290 21.11 -15.21 30.84
CA MET A 290 21.88 -14.43 29.88
C MET A 290 21.05 -13.31 29.25
N MET A 291 19.82 -13.60 28.84
CA MET A 291 18.95 -12.60 28.22
C MET A 291 18.50 -11.52 29.19
N HIS A 292 18.22 -11.88 30.45
CA HIS A 292 17.91 -10.90 31.49
C HIS A 292 19.10 -9.94 31.72
N GLN A 293 20.31 -10.48 31.87
CA GLN A 293 21.51 -9.64 32.04
C GLN A 293 21.81 -8.81 30.79
N ALA A 294 21.66 -9.39 29.60
CA ALA A 294 21.90 -8.69 28.34
C ALA A 294 20.87 -7.57 28.10
N GLY A 295 19.61 -7.77 28.47
CA GLY A 295 18.58 -6.71 28.48
C GLY A 295 18.97 -5.56 29.42
N ASN A 296 19.35 -5.88 30.65
CA ASN A 296 19.79 -4.90 31.65
C ASN A 296 20.99 -4.04 31.18
N ILE A 297 21.84 -4.53 30.28
CA ILE A 297 22.90 -3.71 29.69
C ILE A 297 22.29 -2.54 28.90
N TYR A 298 21.30 -2.80 28.05
CA TYR A 298 20.66 -1.79 27.20
C TYR A 298 19.67 -0.91 27.94
N ASP A 299 19.10 -1.40 29.04
CA ASP A 299 18.25 -0.63 29.96
C ASP A 299 19.03 0.34 30.88
N SER A 300 20.36 0.39 30.75
CA SER A 300 21.20 1.31 31.53
C SER A 300 20.85 2.78 31.27
N LYS A 301 21.08 3.63 32.28
CA LYS A 301 20.84 5.08 32.15
C LYS A 301 21.94 5.77 31.34
N THR A 302 23.18 5.28 31.45
CA THR A 302 24.35 5.89 30.80
C THR A 302 25.17 4.86 30.03
N LYS A 303 25.91 5.33 29.00
CA LYS A 303 26.87 4.51 28.24
C LYS A 303 27.91 3.85 29.15
N ARG A 304 28.42 4.57 30.14
CA ARG A 304 29.41 4.06 31.11
C ARG A 304 28.86 2.89 31.94
N GLU A 305 27.61 3.00 32.38
CA GLU A 305 26.94 1.92 33.11
C GLU A 305 26.71 0.70 32.23
N ALA A 306 26.29 0.88 30.97
CA ALA A 306 26.13 -0.20 30.01
C ALA A 306 27.44 -0.98 29.79
N ILE A 307 28.57 -0.27 29.63
CA ILE A 307 29.90 -0.88 29.49
C ILE A 307 30.27 -1.70 30.73
N LYS A 308 30.09 -1.14 31.94
CA LYS A 308 30.37 -1.88 33.19
C LYS A 308 29.50 -3.15 33.33
N ARG A 309 28.22 -3.08 32.97
CA ARG A 309 27.33 -4.25 33.00
C ARG A 309 27.74 -5.28 31.95
N PHE A 310 28.19 -4.83 30.78
CA PHE A 310 28.70 -5.69 29.71
C PHE A 310 30.00 -6.41 30.09
N GLU A 311 30.94 -5.74 30.76
CA GLU A 311 32.16 -6.37 31.28
C GLU A 311 31.84 -7.47 32.29
N LYS A 312 30.92 -7.20 33.23
CA LYS A 312 30.43 -8.21 34.19
C LYS A 312 29.75 -9.39 33.50
N PHE A 313 28.95 -9.12 32.47
CA PHE A 313 28.34 -10.16 31.64
C PHE A 313 29.41 -11.04 30.99
N CYS A 314 30.42 -10.43 30.37
CA CYS A 314 31.51 -11.16 29.72
C CYS A 314 32.28 -12.01 30.74
N ALA A 315 32.67 -11.45 31.87
CA ALA A 315 33.39 -12.18 32.92
C ALA A 315 32.62 -13.42 33.40
N ARG A 316 31.30 -13.28 33.61
CA ARG A 316 30.45 -14.38 34.09
C ARG A 316 30.29 -15.52 33.07
N TRP A 317 30.13 -15.18 31.79
CA TRP A 317 29.71 -16.17 30.77
C TRP A 317 30.85 -16.66 29.87
N ARG A 318 32.05 -16.06 29.95
CA ARG A 318 33.17 -16.38 29.06
C ARG A 318 33.59 -17.85 29.10
N GLU A 319 33.58 -18.49 30.26
CA GLU A 319 33.95 -19.90 30.41
C GLU A 319 32.82 -20.84 29.97
N CYS A 320 31.58 -20.53 30.35
CA CYS A 320 30.42 -21.39 30.07
C CYS A 320 29.94 -21.31 28.61
N GLU A 321 30.01 -20.13 28.00
CA GLU A 321 29.43 -19.81 26.68
C GLU A 321 30.41 -18.95 25.83
N PRO A 322 31.65 -19.40 25.59
CA PRO A 322 32.72 -18.58 24.99
C PRO A 322 32.36 -18.05 23.60
N TYR A 323 31.71 -18.88 22.78
CA TYR A 323 31.30 -18.50 21.43
C TYR A 323 30.18 -17.45 21.45
N ALA A 324 29.16 -17.62 22.29
CA ALA A 324 28.07 -16.65 22.43
C ALA A 324 28.58 -15.28 22.93
N VAL A 325 29.50 -15.29 23.92
CA VAL A 325 30.14 -14.07 24.44
C VAL A 325 31.01 -13.40 23.37
N LYS A 326 31.81 -14.16 22.60
CA LYS A 326 32.60 -13.63 21.48
C LYS A 326 31.71 -12.96 20.44
N CYS A 327 30.63 -13.63 20.03
CA CYS A 327 29.65 -13.09 19.09
C CYS A 327 28.96 -11.84 19.63
N PHE A 328 28.64 -11.78 20.93
CA PHE A 328 28.01 -10.61 21.56
C PHE A 328 28.99 -9.44 21.73
N SER A 329 30.27 -9.72 21.98
CA SER A 329 31.29 -8.68 22.19
C SER A 329 31.70 -7.96 20.93
N SER A 330 31.75 -8.69 19.80
CA SER A 330 32.11 -8.09 18.51
C SER A 330 31.12 -6.98 18.13
N GLY A 331 31.55 -5.74 17.98
CA GLY A 331 30.64 -4.66 17.59
C GLY A 331 29.68 -4.18 18.69
N PHE A 332 29.95 -4.48 19.97
CA PHE A 332 29.10 -4.05 21.08
C PHE A 332 29.12 -2.53 21.28
N LEU A 333 30.24 -1.85 21.08
CA LEU A 333 30.31 -0.40 21.28
C LEU A 333 29.43 0.35 20.26
N GLU A 334 29.33 -0.19 19.05
CA GLU A 334 28.49 0.32 17.97
C GLU A 334 26.99 0.17 18.25
N THR A 335 26.57 -0.66 19.22
CA THR A 335 25.16 -0.70 19.65
C THR A 335 24.81 0.43 20.62
N LEU A 336 25.79 1.18 21.13
CA LEU A 336 25.60 2.19 22.19
C LEU A 336 25.58 3.64 21.67
N HIS A 337 25.64 3.88 20.36
CA HIS A 337 25.69 5.25 19.83
C HIS A 337 24.43 6.07 20.16
N TYR A 338 23.27 5.41 20.33
CA TYR A 338 22.04 6.08 20.75
C TYR A 338 22.12 6.76 22.12
N PHE A 339 23.06 6.39 22.99
CA PHE A 339 23.22 7.04 24.29
C PHE A 339 23.61 8.52 24.18
N GLU A 340 24.10 8.96 23.03
CA GLU A 340 24.41 10.37 22.77
C GLU A 340 23.17 11.20 22.41
N PHE A 341 22.04 10.55 22.11
CA PHE A 341 20.79 11.20 21.71
C PHE A 341 19.67 10.83 22.70
N ALA A 342 19.76 11.38 23.92
CA ALA A 342 18.91 10.99 25.04
C ALA A 342 17.41 11.19 24.76
N ASP A 343 17.03 12.28 24.11
CA ASP A 343 15.63 12.63 23.83
C ASP A 343 14.95 11.65 22.87
N ASP A 344 15.72 11.06 21.96
CA ASP A 344 15.21 10.15 20.93
C ASP A 344 15.53 8.66 21.23
N LYS A 345 16.11 8.35 22.40
CA LYS A 345 16.64 7.02 22.78
C LYS A 345 15.72 5.86 22.39
N ASN A 346 14.43 5.94 22.71
CA ASN A 346 13.48 4.86 22.44
C ASN A 346 13.23 4.63 20.95
N MET A 347 13.37 5.68 20.14
CA MET A 347 13.10 5.64 18.71
C MET A 347 14.29 5.06 17.91
N ILE A 348 15.51 5.36 18.33
CA ILE A 348 16.73 4.96 17.62
C ILE A 348 17.42 3.73 18.20
N SER A 349 17.11 3.35 19.45
CA SER A 349 17.75 2.20 20.08
C SER A 349 17.42 0.90 19.35
N SER A 350 16.19 0.74 18.84
CA SER A 350 15.76 -0.46 18.10
C SER A 350 15.37 -0.16 16.66
N THR A 351 15.40 -1.19 15.80
CA THR A 351 14.83 -1.13 14.45
C THR A 351 13.35 -1.52 14.45
N ASN A 352 12.69 -1.58 15.62
CA ASN A 352 11.32 -2.07 15.76
C ASN A 352 10.33 -1.33 14.86
N HIS A 353 10.57 -0.04 14.62
CA HIS A 353 9.73 0.76 13.72
C HIS A 353 9.76 0.22 12.29
N LEU A 354 10.94 -0.05 11.74
CA LEU A 354 11.07 -0.66 10.41
C LEU A 354 10.61 -2.13 10.45
N GLU A 355 10.94 -2.89 11.48
CA GLU A 355 10.56 -4.30 11.61
C GLU A 355 9.05 -4.50 11.57
N ARG A 356 8.25 -3.61 12.17
CA ARG A 356 6.79 -3.64 12.09
C ARG A 356 6.29 -3.50 10.64
N TYR A 357 6.84 -2.56 9.86
CA TYR A 357 6.50 -2.45 8.44
C TYR A 357 6.93 -3.71 7.66
N LEU A 358 8.13 -4.23 7.93
CA LEU A 358 8.63 -5.43 7.27
C LEU A 358 7.79 -6.66 7.61
N GLU A 359 7.27 -6.76 8.83
CA GLU A 359 6.37 -7.84 9.24
C GLU A 359 5.03 -7.76 8.52
N GLU A 360 4.44 -6.57 8.39
CA GLU A 360 3.22 -6.37 7.59
C GLU A 360 3.46 -6.72 6.11
N VAL A 361 4.57 -6.26 5.53
CA VAL A 361 4.96 -6.66 4.16
C VAL A 361 5.10 -8.17 4.08
N ARG A 362 5.85 -8.79 4.99
CA ARG A 362 6.09 -10.25 5.05
C ARG A 362 4.77 -11.02 5.12
N ARG A 363 3.84 -10.60 5.97
CA ARG A 363 2.52 -11.22 6.15
C ARG A 363 1.71 -11.19 4.85
N ARG A 364 1.69 -10.05 4.16
CA ARG A 364 0.88 -9.84 2.94
C ARG A 364 1.52 -10.51 1.72
N ILE A 365 2.85 -10.55 1.60
CA ILE A 365 3.55 -11.25 0.50
C ILE A 365 3.60 -12.77 0.67
N LYS A 366 3.50 -13.31 1.90
CA LYS A 366 3.57 -14.76 2.17
C LYS A 366 2.60 -15.56 1.30
N ILE A 367 1.47 -14.97 0.96
CA ILE A 367 0.41 -15.58 0.16
C ILE A 367 0.80 -15.74 -1.31
N GLN A 368 1.72 -14.92 -1.81
CA GLN A 368 2.30 -15.07 -3.15
C GLN A 368 3.27 -16.26 -3.21
N GLY A 369 3.95 -16.57 -2.09
CA GLY A 369 4.98 -17.60 -2.00
C GLY A 369 6.29 -17.19 -2.68
N TYR A 370 6.24 -16.84 -3.96
CA TYR A 370 7.34 -16.28 -4.75
C TYR A 370 6.82 -15.29 -5.79
N PHE A 371 7.70 -14.39 -6.24
CA PHE A 371 7.39 -13.44 -7.32
C PHE A 371 7.86 -13.98 -8.67
N LYS A 372 7.01 -13.83 -9.70
CA LYS A 372 7.34 -14.29 -11.06
C LYS A 372 8.42 -13.46 -11.76
N SER A 373 8.72 -12.27 -11.26
CA SER A 373 9.76 -11.39 -11.77
C SER A 373 10.12 -10.30 -10.75
N SER A 374 11.28 -9.70 -10.90
CA SER A 374 11.73 -8.53 -10.12
C SER A 374 10.74 -7.36 -10.22
N ARG A 375 10.15 -7.14 -11.41
CA ARG A 375 9.11 -6.13 -11.62
C ARG A 375 7.88 -6.41 -10.75
N SER A 376 7.43 -7.67 -10.71
CA SER A 376 6.30 -8.06 -9.86
C SER A 376 6.59 -7.84 -8.38
N ALA A 377 7.79 -8.21 -7.90
CA ALA A 377 8.19 -8.00 -6.52
C ALA A 377 8.11 -6.52 -6.14
N ASN A 378 8.70 -5.63 -6.96
CA ASN A 378 8.71 -4.20 -6.71
C ASN A 378 7.30 -3.59 -6.66
N LEU A 379 6.40 -3.96 -7.58
CA LEU A 379 5.03 -3.42 -7.60
C LEU A 379 4.22 -3.84 -6.37
N TRP A 380 4.32 -5.12 -5.96
CA TRP A 380 3.65 -5.62 -4.78
C TRP A 380 4.14 -4.95 -3.50
N VAL A 381 5.46 -4.85 -3.36
CA VAL A 381 6.10 -4.23 -2.20
C VAL A 381 5.71 -2.76 -2.10
N TYR A 382 5.77 -2.02 -3.21
CA TYR A 382 5.33 -0.63 -3.26
C TYR A 382 3.85 -0.46 -2.85
N GLY A 383 2.95 -1.27 -3.43
CA GLY A 383 1.54 -1.20 -3.11
C GLY A 383 1.26 -1.48 -1.62
N ILE A 384 1.95 -2.47 -1.04
CA ILE A 384 1.81 -2.81 0.38
C ILE A 384 2.35 -1.69 1.27
N ILE A 385 3.57 -1.19 1.00
CA ILE A 385 4.16 -0.08 1.77
C ILE A 385 3.24 1.14 1.72
N SER A 386 2.78 1.50 0.52
CA SER A 386 1.90 2.66 0.34
C SER A 386 0.61 2.52 1.16
N GLN A 387 0.04 1.31 1.20
CA GLN A 387 -1.14 1.01 1.99
C GLN A 387 -0.87 1.09 3.51
N VAL A 388 0.24 0.52 3.98
CA VAL A 388 0.59 0.56 5.41
C VAL A 388 0.90 1.99 5.86
N MET A 389 1.61 2.76 5.04
CA MET A 389 1.87 4.18 5.32
C MET A 389 0.58 5.00 5.37
N GLN A 390 -0.39 4.70 4.51
CA GLN A 390 -1.70 5.35 4.52
C GLN A 390 -2.51 5.01 5.79
N GLU A 391 -2.41 3.78 6.30
CA GLU A 391 -3.05 3.37 7.55
C GLU A 391 -2.52 4.15 8.77
N GLU A 392 -1.27 4.61 8.73
CA GLU A 392 -0.62 5.35 9.81
C GLU A 392 -0.64 6.88 9.63
N GLN A 393 -0.73 7.39 8.40
CA GLN A 393 -0.73 8.82 8.08
C GLN A 393 -1.79 9.15 6.99
N PRO A 394 -3.05 9.38 7.36
CA PRO A 394 -4.14 9.58 6.39
C PRO A 394 -3.99 10.84 5.52
N GLU A 395 -3.11 11.78 5.86
CA GLU A 395 -2.99 13.08 5.18
C GLU A 395 -1.99 13.11 4.00
N VAL A 396 -1.02 12.17 3.93
CA VAL A 396 0.05 12.15 2.91
C VAL A 396 -0.32 11.18 1.77
N MET A 397 -1.17 11.61 0.85
CA MET A 397 -1.79 10.70 -0.14
C MET A 397 -1.15 10.69 -1.54
N PRO A 398 -0.82 9.52 -2.12
CA PRO A 398 -0.59 9.37 -3.57
C PRO A 398 -1.92 9.46 -4.36
N ARG A 399 -1.90 10.16 -5.51
CA ARG A 399 -3.10 10.49 -6.30
C ARG A 399 -3.93 9.29 -6.79
N HIS A 400 -3.32 8.11 -6.93
CA HIS A 400 -3.98 6.94 -7.53
C HIS A 400 -4.42 5.87 -6.52
N ILE A 401 -3.99 5.98 -5.25
CA ILE A 401 -4.34 5.08 -4.11
C ILE A 401 -5.33 5.79 -3.15
N THR A 402 -6.10 6.74 -3.65
CA THR A 402 -7.19 7.34 -2.88
C THR A 402 -8.36 6.35 -2.83
N PHE A 403 -8.43 5.54 -1.78
CA PHE A 403 -9.59 4.67 -1.49
C PHE A 403 -10.84 5.47 -1.08
N PHE A 404 -10.65 6.73 -0.62
CA PHE A 404 -11.71 7.53 -0.01
C PHE A 404 -11.76 9.01 -0.42
N ARG A 405 -11.08 9.46 -1.49
CA ARG A 405 -11.52 10.75 -2.08
C ARG A 405 -12.82 10.47 -2.80
N GLU A 406 -13.94 10.82 -2.16
CA GLU A 406 -15.17 11.10 -2.89
C GLU A 406 -14.79 12.00 -4.07
N PRO A 407 -15.25 11.68 -5.30
CA PRO A 407 -15.11 12.64 -6.38
C PRO A 407 -15.76 13.94 -5.88
N GLN A 408 -14.97 15.02 -5.80
CA GLN A 408 -15.53 16.35 -5.70
C GLN A 408 -16.37 16.51 -6.96
N TYR A 409 -17.69 16.31 -6.83
CA TYR A 409 -18.61 16.81 -7.81
C TYR A 409 -18.53 18.32 -7.66
N GLU A 410 -17.82 18.99 -8.57
CA GLU A 410 -18.06 20.40 -8.80
C GLU A 410 -19.56 20.51 -9.06
N SER A 411 -20.26 21.14 -8.13
CA SER A 411 -21.66 21.51 -8.35
C SER A 411 -21.64 22.38 -9.59
N VAL A 412 -22.10 21.82 -10.71
CA VAL A 412 -22.45 22.59 -11.89
C VAL A 412 -23.51 23.55 -11.41
N GLN A 413 -23.10 24.78 -11.09
CA GLN A 413 -24.02 25.88 -10.89
C GLN A 413 -24.71 26.07 -12.24
N PHE A 414 -25.94 25.59 -12.33
CA PHE A 414 -26.83 25.99 -13.41
C PHE A 414 -27.11 27.48 -13.22
N SER A 415 -26.42 28.31 -13.99
CA SER A 415 -26.82 29.68 -14.29
C SER A 415 -27.97 29.68 -15.28
#